data_AF-A0A4V1LRF3-F1
#
_entry.id   AF-A0A4V1LRF3-F1
#
_cell.length_a   1.000
_cell.length_b   1.000
_cell.length_c   1.000
_cell.angle_alpha   90.00
_cell.angle_beta   90.00
_cell.angle_gamma   90.00
#
_symmetry.space_group_name_H-M   'P 1'
#
loop_
_entity.id
_entity.type
_entity.pdbx_description
1 polymer ?
#
loop_
_entity_poly.entity_id
_entity_poly.type
_entity_poly.pdbx_seq_one_letter_code
_entity_poly.pdbx_strand_id
1 'polypeptide(L)'
;MDLYQKAYDWAKTYKFEPIEIEYATKLALKMLDDSCKMTHEDRKMFFYVYDAICDRTDIKLEDDINKLVLLARDRETIFSKPQYANIVHACRVEVIPSMLKVHMKAFKHMVRKNLDLL
;
A
#
# COMPACT_ATOMS: atom_id res chain seq x y z
N MET A 1 -6.07 -11.37 -18.12
CA MET A 1 -6.10 -10.15 -17.28
C MET A 1 -4.77 -10.07 -16.58
N ASP A 2 -4.06 -8.95 -16.70
CA ASP A 2 -2.81 -8.71 -15.97
C ASP A 2 -3.05 -8.83 -14.45
N LEU A 3 -2.13 -9.45 -13.72
CA LEU A 3 -2.24 -9.66 -12.27
C LEU A 3 -2.46 -8.33 -11.54
N TYR A 4 -1.81 -7.27 -12.01
CA TYR A 4 -1.92 -5.94 -11.41
C TYR A 4 -3.32 -5.36 -11.60
N GLN A 5 -3.88 -5.47 -12.81
CA GLN A 5 -5.27 -5.05 -13.05
C GLN A 5 -6.27 -5.88 -12.24
N LYS A 6 -6.06 -7.21 -12.13
CA LYS A 6 -6.86 -8.08 -11.25
C LYS A 6 -6.85 -7.57 -9.81
N ALA A 7 -5.68 -7.19 -9.31
CA ALA A 7 -5.51 -6.67 -7.95
C ALA A 7 -6.25 -5.36 -7.72
N TYR A 8 -6.17 -4.43 -8.69
CA TYR A 8 -6.90 -3.17 -8.64
C TYR A 8 -8.42 -3.38 -8.68
N ASP A 9 -8.92 -4.15 -9.65
CA ASP A 9 -10.36 -4.37 -9.84
C ASP A 9 -11.00 -5.05 -8.63
N TRP A 10 -10.32 -6.03 -8.05
CA TRP A 10 -10.75 -6.66 -6.80
C TRP A 10 -10.81 -5.64 -5.65
N ALA A 11 -9.75 -4.86 -5.44
CA ALA A 11 -9.68 -3.90 -4.34
C ALA A 11 -10.71 -2.75 -4.48
N LYS A 12 -11.13 -2.41 -5.71
CA LYS A 12 -12.22 -1.44 -5.95
C LYS A 12 -13.55 -1.89 -5.36
N THR A 13 -13.79 -3.20 -5.22
CA THR A 13 -15.07 -3.77 -4.78
C THR A 13 -15.01 -4.47 -3.43
N TYR A 14 -13.81 -4.83 -2.95
CA TYR A 14 -13.62 -5.50 -1.67
C TYR A 14 -14.01 -4.62 -0.48
N LYS A 15 -14.74 -5.14 0.50
CA LYS A 15 -15.12 -4.38 1.69
C LYS A 15 -13.99 -4.42 2.73
N PHE A 16 -13.02 -3.52 2.60
CA PHE A 16 -11.92 -3.40 3.55
C PHE A 16 -12.40 -2.97 4.94
N GLU A 17 -11.83 -3.59 5.97
CA GLU A 17 -11.92 -3.10 7.33
C GLU A 17 -10.96 -1.91 7.56
N PRO A 18 -11.23 -1.03 8.54
CA PRO A 18 -10.36 0.12 8.83
C PRO A 18 -8.89 -0.28 9.06
N ILE A 19 -8.66 -1.40 9.75
CA ILE A 19 -7.31 -1.91 10.00
C ILE A 19 -6.61 -2.37 8.72
N GLU A 20 -7.35 -2.86 7.72
CA GLU A 20 -6.76 -3.29 6.45
C GLU A 20 -6.33 -2.08 5.62
N ILE A 21 -7.12 -1.00 5.65
CA ILE A 21 -6.78 0.28 5.00
C ILE A 21 -5.53 0.90 5.65
N GLU A 22 -5.46 0.89 6.97
CA GLU A 22 -4.28 1.35 7.72
C GLU A 22 -3.03 0.57 7.29
N TYR A 23 -3.14 -0.75 7.18
CA TYR A 23 -2.01 -1.60 6.82
C TYR A 23 -1.66 -1.56 5.32
N ALA A 24 -2.62 -1.27 4.44
CA ALA A 24 -2.34 -0.93 3.05
C ALA A 24 -1.48 0.33 2.96
N THR A 25 -1.83 1.36 3.72
CA THR A 25 -1.10 2.64 3.80
C THR A 25 0.32 2.45 4.33
N LYS A 26 0.46 1.75 5.47
CA LYS A 26 1.78 1.45 6.04
C LYS A 26 2.65 0.60 5.11
N LEU A 27 2.06 -0.33 4.37
CA LEU A 27 2.81 -1.11 3.38
C LEU A 27 3.26 -0.23 2.22
N ALA A 28 2.39 0.62 1.68
CA ALA A 28 2.72 1.59 0.64
C ALA A 28 3.88 2.50 1.07
N LEU A 29 3.83 3.06 2.29
CA LEU A 29 4.92 3.85 2.86
C LEU A 29 6.25 3.10 2.87
N LYS A 30 6.26 1.83 3.32
CA LYS A 30 7.48 1.00 3.31
C LYS A 30 8.02 0.73 1.92
N MET A 31 7.14 0.56 0.94
CA MET A 31 7.54 0.30 -0.44
C MET A 31 8.12 1.55 -1.09
N LEU A 32 7.53 2.73 -0.86
CA LEU A 32 8.02 4.02 -1.36
C LEU A 32 9.41 4.40 -0.81
N ASP A 33 9.73 3.93 0.40
CA ASP A 33 11.05 4.09 1.04
C ASP A 33 12.07 2.99 0.66
N ASP A 34 11.70 2.04 -0.21
CA ASP A 34 12.51 0.88 -0.60
C ASP A 34 12.95 -0.04 0.59
N SER A 35 12.36 0.14 1.77
CA SER A 35 12.65 -0.69 2.96
C SER A 35 11.94 -2.05 2.98
N CYS A 36 11.21 -2.37 1.90
CA CYS A 36 10.41 -3.58 1.81
C CYS A 36 11.19 -4.77 1.24
N LYS A 37 11.09 -5.96 1.85
CA LYS A 37 11.77 -7.18 1.35
C LYS A 37 11.00 -7.96 0.27
N MET A 38 9.88 -7.41 -0.21
CA MET A 38 9.09 -8.04 -1.28
C MET A 38 9.73 -7.83 -2.65
N THR A 39 9.46 -8.73 -3.59
CA THR A 39 9.93 -8.61 -4.98
C THR A 39 9.32 -7.40 -5.66
N HIS A 40 9.88 -7.01 -6.81
CA HIS A 40 9.37 -5.89 -7.59
C HIS A 40 7.90 -6.12 -8.01
N GLU A 41 7.57 -7.34 -8.43
CA GLU A 41 6.23 -7.74 -8.86
C GLU A 41 5.23 -7.70 -7.70
N ASP A 42 5.62 -8.21 -6.53
CA ASP A 42 4.79 -8.14 -5.33
C ASP A 42 4.51 -6.70 -4.94
N ARG A 43 5.55 -5.84 -4.92
CA ARG A 43 5.40 -4.42 -4.59
C ARG A 43 4.45 -3.72 -5.56
N LYS A 44 4.61 -3.98 -6.86
CA LYS A 44 3.73 -3.44 -7.90
C LYS A 44 2.28 -3.89 -7.68
N MET A 45 2.04 -5.17 -7.42
CA MET A 45 0.69 -5.68 -7.10
C MET A 45 0.08 -4.98 -5.88
N PHE A 46 0.82 -4.84 -4.77
CA PHE A 46 0.32 -4.15 -3.58
C PHE A 46 0.08 -2.65 -3.80
N PHE A 47 0.84 -1.99 -4.70
CA PHE A 47 0.53 -0.62 -5.10
C PHE A 47 -0.78 -0.53 -5.87
N TYR A 48 -1.08 -1.47 -6.77
CA TYR A 48 -2.38 -1.49 -7.46
C TYR A 48 -3.55 -1.67 -6.48
N VAL A 49 -3.38 -2.47 -5.42
CA VAL A 49 -4.36 -2.57 -4.33
C VAL A 49 -4.53 -1.23 -3.60
N TYR A 50 -3.42 -0.58 -3.24
CA TYR A 50 -3.47 0.72 -2.57
C TYR A 50 -4.08 1.82 -3.45
N ASP A 51 -3.70 1.89 -4.72
CA ASP A 51 -4.23 2.85 -5.70
C ASP A 51 -5.75 2.66 -5.89
N ALA A 52 -6.24 1.42 -5.91
CA ALA A 52 -7.67 1.13 -5.94
C ALA A 52 -8.41 1.61 -4.68
N ILE A 53 -7.82 1.46 -3.49
CA ILE A 53 -8.37 1.99 -2.24
C ILE A 53 -8.44 3.52 -2.30
N CYS A 54 -7.41 4.18 -2.85
CA CYS A 54 -7.37 5.64 -2.99
C CYS A 54 -8.40 6.17 -3.98
N ASP A 55 -8.65 5.43 -5.06
CA ASP A 55 -9.58 5.85 -6.12
C ASP A 55 -11.06 5.59 -5.73
N ARG A 56 -11.34 5.10 -4.52
CA ARG A 56 -12.69 4.86 -4.03
C ARG A 56 -13.26 6.07 -3.32
N THR A 57 -14.45 6.49 -3.72
CA THR A 57 -15.16 7.64 -3.13
C THR A 57 -15.81 7.33 -1.78
N ASP A 58 -15.99 6.05 -1.46
CA ASP A 58 -16.59 5.60 -0.20
C ASP A 58 -15.56 5.43 0.94
N ILE A 59 -14.26 5.51 0.63
CA ILE A 59 -13.17 5.43 1.61
C ILE A 59 -12.57 6.83 1.81
N LYS A 60 -12.47 7.25 3.07
CA LYS A 60 -11.83 8.51 3.44
C LYS A 60 -10.43 8.27 3.98
N LEU A 61 -9.43 8.73 3.25
CA LEU A 61 -8.00 8.63 3.60
C LEU A 61 -7.48 9.98 4.09
N GLU A 62 -8.03 10.47 5.21
CA GLU A 62 -7.79 11.84 5.69
C GLU A 62 -6.59 11.96 6.65
N ASP A 63 -5.96 10.85 7.04
CA ASP A 63 -4.78 10.89 7.90
C ASP A 63 -3.53 11.37 7.15
N ASP A 64 -2.58 11.93 7.90
CA ASP A 64 -1.40 12.58 7.33
C ASP A 64 -0.45 11.60 6.64
N ILE A 65 -0.44 10.33 7.04
CA ILE A 65 0.36 9.29 6.39
C ILE A 65 -0.21 9.02 5.01
N ASN A 66 -1.54 8.86 4.89
CA ASN A 66 -2.19 8.70 3.60
C ASN A 66 -1.95 9.88 2.67
N LYS A 67 -2.08 11.12 3.17
CA LYS A 67 -1.77 12.32 2.38
C LYS A 67 -0.32 12.30 1.87
N LEU A 68 0.64 11.96 2.72
CA LEU A 68 2.04 11.85 2.33
C LEU A 68 2.25 10.76 1.26
N VAL A 69 1.70 9.58 1.47
CA VAL A 69 1.83 8.46 0.52
C VAL A 69 1.21 8.84 -0.82
N LEU A 70 0.02 9.45 -0.85
CA LEU A 70 -0.62 9.95 -2.07
C LEU A 70 0.23 10.99 -2.81
N LEU A 71 0.81 11.95 -2.09
CA LEU A 71 1.69 12.97 -2.68
C LEU A 71 2.97 12.34 -3.26
N ALA A 72 3.60 11.45 -2.49
CA ALA A 72 4.86 10.80 -2.84
C ALA A 72 4.71 9.69 -3.90
N ARG A 73 3.52 9.11 -4.06
CA ARG A 73 3.25 8.04 -5.02
C ARG A 73 3.47 8.51 -6.45
N ASP A 74 4.34 7.82 -7.17
CA ASP A 74 4.46 7.85 -8.63
C ASP A 74 3.87 6.54 -9.19
N ARG A 75 2.74 6.61 -9.89
CA ARG A 75 2.05 5.40 -10.40
C ARG A 75 2.84 4.68 -11.49
N GLU A 76 3.83 5.33 -12.11
CA GLU A 76 4.68 4.72 -13.14
C GLU A 76 5.81 3.87 -12.56
N THR A 77 6.12 4.01 -11.26
CA THR A 77 7.23 3.30 -10.62
C THR A 77 6.79 2.64 -9.31
N ILE A 78 7.68 1.88 -8.66
CA ILE A 78 7.46 1.37 -7.29
C ILE A 78 8.15 2.24 -6.22
N PHE A 79 8.76 3.35 -6.62
CA PHE A 79 9.50 4.26 -5.75
C PHE A 79 8.70 5.52 -5.48
N SER A 80 9.13 6.29 -4.47
CA SER A 80 8.62 7.65 -4.28
C SER A 80 9.12 8.59 -5.37
N LYS A 81 8.29 9.59 -5.69
CA LYS A 81 8.74 10.79 -6.41
C LYS A 81 9.97 11.37 -5.67
N PRO A 82 11.08 11.68 -6.37
CA PRO A 82 12.35 12.01 -5.74
C PRO A 82 12.28 13.13 -4.69
N GLN A 83 11.45 14.15 -4.92
CA GLN A 83 11.29 15.29 -4.02
C GLN A 83 10.66 14.93 -2.67
N TYR A 84 10.03 13.77 -2.53
CA TYR A 84 9.43 13.30 -1.28
C TYR A 84 10.26 12.21 -0.58
N ALA A 85 11.34 11.72 -1.18
CA ALA A 85 12.10 10.57 -0.66
C ALA A 85 12.55 10.75 0.79
N ASN A 86 13.09 11.92 1.14
CA ASN A 86 13.52 12.21 2.52
C ASN A 86 12.36 12.27 3.52
N ILE A 87 11.20 12.80 3.10
CA ILE A 87 10.01 12.93 3.95
C ILE A 87 9.38 11.55 4.18
N VAL A 88 9.28 10.75 3.12
CA VAL A 88 8.84 9.36 3.17
C VAL A 88 9.73 8.55 4.11
N HIS A 89 11.05 8.71 4.01
CA HIS A 89 12.00 8.06 4.90
C HIS A 89 11.77 8.42 6.36
N ALA A 90 11.68 9.71 6.68
CA ALA A 90 11.46 10.20 8.03
C ALA A 90 10.15 9.65 8.62
N CYS A 91 9.04 9.76 7.88
CA CYS A 91 7.75 9.24 8.30
C CYS A 91 7.79 7.72 8.52
N ARG A 92 8.46 6.97 7.65
CA ARG A 92 8.65 5.52 7.80
C ARG A 92 9.37 5.18 9.09
N VAL A 93 10.46 5.89 9.40
CA VAL A 93 11.26 5.68 10.62
C VAL A 93 10.43 5.92 11.88
N GLU A 94 9.50 6.88 11.87
CA GLU A 94 8.61 7.15 12.99
C GLU A 94 7.48 6.12 13.13
N VAL A 95 6.77 5.83 12.02
CA VAL A 95 5.52 5.06 12.06
C VAL A 95 5.76 3.56 12.16
N ILE A 96 6.69 3.02 11.36
CA ILE A 96 6.83 1.57 11.18
C ILE A 96 7.28 0.80 12.44
N PRO A 97 8.13 1.34 13.33
CA PRO A 97 8.50 0.64 14.56
C PRO A 97 7.30 0.30 15.47
N SER A 98 6.26 1.15 15.48
CA SER A 98 5.05 0.94 16.29
C SER A 98 4.08 -0.09 15.69
N MET A 99 4.28 -0.47 14.43
CA MET A 99 3.38 -1.35 13.70
C MET A 99 3.46 -2.81 14.17
N LEU A 100 2.32 -3.42 14.46
CA LEU A 100 2.26 -4.85 14.76
C LEU A 100 2.46 -5.69 13.49
N LYS A 101 3.47 -6.57 13.51
CA LYS A 101 3.82 -7.44 12.37
C LYS A 101 2.70 -8.43 12.01
N VAL A 102 1.87 -8.83 12.98
CA VAL A 102 0.79 -9.82 12.76
C VAL A 102 -0.25 -9.29 11.77
N HIS A 103 -0.70 -8.04 11.92
CA HIS A 103 -1.68 -7.44 11.01
C HIS A 103 -1.08 -7.19 9.62
N MET A 104 0.21 -6.83 9.52
CA MET A 104 0.89 -6.72 8.22
C MET A 104 0.95 -8.06 7.49
N LYS A 105 1.17 -9.16 8.22
CA LYS A 105 1.12 -10.50 7.63
C LYS A 105 -0.30 -10.87 7.23
N ALA A 106 -1.29 -10.58 8.07
CA ALA A 106 -2.70 -10.85 7.80
C ALA A 106 -3.19 -10.11 6.56
N PHE A 107 -2.93 -8.80 6.45
CA PHE A 107 -3.27 -8.01 5.27
C PHE A 107 -2.67 -8.60 3.98
N LYS A 108 -1.36 -8.89 3.98
CA LYS A 108 -0.71 -9.48 2.80
C LYS A 108 -1.25 -10.87 2.45
N HIS A 109 -1.58 -11.67 3.46
CA HIS A 109 -2.20 -12.98 3.25
C HIS A 109 -3.59 -12.84 2.63
N MET A 110 -4.41 -11.94 3.17
CA MET A 110 -5.75 -11.64 2.66
C MET A 110 -5.71 -11.21 1.20
N VAL A 111 -4.83 -10.27 0.82
CA VAL A 111 -4.67 -9.85 -0.57
C VAL A 111 -4.29 -11.02 -1.46
N ARG A 112 -3.25 -11.79 -1.11
CA ARG A 112 -2.80 -12.92 -1.94
C ARG A 112 -3.86 -14.01 -2.08
N LYS A 113 -4.60 -14.31 -1.00
CA LYS A 113 -5.68 -15.28 -1.01
C LYS A 113 -6.78 -14.87 -1.98
N ASN A 114 -7.20 -13.61 -1.96
CA ASN A 114 -8.25 -13.10 -2.85
C ASN A 114 -7.79 -12.92 -4.30
N LEU A 115 -6.49 -13.05 -4.58
CA LEU A 115 -5.93 -13.06 -5.93
C LEU A 115 -5.61 -14.46 -6.44
N ASP A 116 -5.94 -15.52 -5.69
CA ASP A 116 -5.65 -16.92 -6.00
C ASP A 116 -4.14 -17.21 -6.10
N LEU A 117 -3.35 -16.57 -5.24
CA LEU A 117 -1.89 -16.73 -5.18
C LEU A 117 -1.42 -17.61 -4.00
N LEU A 118 -2.35 -18.29 -3.32
CA LEU A 118 -2.11 -19.14 -2.14
C LEU A 118 -2.86 -20.46 -2.25
#